data_AF-A0A6G3U6B9-F1
#
_entry.id   AF-A0A6G3U6B9-F1
#
_cell.length_a   1.000
_cell.length_b   1.000
_cell.length_c   1.000
_cell.angle_alpha   90.00
_cell.angle_beta   90.00
_cell.angle_gamma   90.00
#
_symmetry.space_group_name_H-M   'P 1'
#
loop_
_entity.id
_entity.type
_entity.pdbx_description
1 polymer ?
#
loop_
_entity_poly.entity_id
_entity_poly.type
_entity_poly.pdbx_seq_one_letter_code
_entity_poly.pdbx_strand_id
1 'polypeptide(L)'
;TAAARGAVVLTRVRALALTGTGARVRDELTGEEGEIRARAVINASGVWADGLVDGIRIRPSRGTHLVLRPDCLGPLPAGLHIPIPGESNRFVLVLPQDDGRVYVGLTDEPVQGAVPDVAEAPETDIGFLLDVLGSVVDVPVRRDDVVGAFAGLRPLLDTTAGTGASARTADISRRHAVLTSSEGVVTVVGGKLTTYRRMAEDAVDTAVRVRGLAAGP
;
A
#
# COMPACT_ATOMS: atom_id res chain seq x y z
N THR A 1 -15.84 9.13 -11.86
CA THR A 1 -14.39 9.22 -11.55
C THR A 1 -14.00 10.68 -11.43
N ALA A 2 -12.80 11.00 -10.92
CA ALA A 2 -12.33 12.39 -10.83
C ALA A 2 -12.34 13.10 -12.21
N ALA A 3 -11.96 12.38 -13.28
CA ALA A 3 -12.02 12.89 -14.65
C ALA A 3 -13.44 13.31 -15.06
N ALA A 4 -14.46 12.53 -14.70
CA ALA A 4 -15.87 12.88 -14.94
C ALA A 4 -16.34 14.12 -14.16
N ARG A 5 -15.54 14.61 -13.19
CA ARG A 5 -15.76 15.86 -12.45
C ARG A 5 -14.81 16.97 -12.92
N GLY A 6 -14.14 16.81 -14.06
CA GLY A 6 -13.26 17.82 -14.66
C GLY A 6 -11.80 17.77 -14.21
N ALA A 7 -11.38 16.75 -13.44
CA ALA A 7 -9.97 16.60 -13.08
C ALA A 7 -9.13 16.15 -14.28
N VAL A 8 -7.96 16.77 -14.46
CA VAL A 8 -6.93 16.28 -15.38
C VAL A 8 -6.17 15.15 -14.72
N VAL A 9 -6.10 13.98 -15.37
CA VAL A 9 -5.39 12.80 -14.87
C VAL A 9 -4.25 12.50 -15.83
N LEU A 10 -3.01 12.66 -15.35
CA LEU A 10 -1.80 12.37 -16.10
C LEU A 10 -1.17 11.10 -15.54
N THR A 11 -1.07 10.07 -16.37
CA THR A 11 -0.32 8.83 -16.05
C THR A 11 1.02 8.85 -16.77
N ARG A 12 1.99 8.06 -16.30
CA ARG A 12 3.38 8.09 -16.81
C ARG A 12 4.05 9.46 -16.68
N VAL A 13 3.57 10.26 -15.72
CA VAL A 13 4.20 11.51 -15.31
C VAL A 13 4.65 11.34 -13.87
N ARG A 14 5.96 11.24 -13.67
CA ARG A 14 6.58 11.05 -12.35
C ARG A 14 6.80 12.42 -11.71
N ALA A 15 6.36 12.60 -10.47
CA ALA A 15 6.80 13.73 -9.66
C ALA A 15 8.25 13.49 -9.21
N LEU A 16 9.13 14.45 -9.46
CA LEU A 16 10.54 14.42 -9.07
C LEU A 16 10.78 15.20 -7.77
N ALA A 17 9.95 16.20 -7.49
CA ALA A 17 9.97 17.01 -6.27
C ALA A 17 8.60 17.66 -6.06
N LEU A 18 8.22 17.86 -4.80
CA LEU A 18 6.98 18.53 -4.42
C LEU A 18 7.29 19.74 -3.55
N THR A 19 6.58 20.84 -3.79
CA THR A 19 6.53 22.01 -2.89
C THR A 19 5.07 22.31 -2.58
N GLY A 20 4.78 23.17 -1.60
CA GLY A 20 3.38 23.54 -1.33
C GLY A 20 2.68 24.24 -2.50
N THR A 21 3.42 24.74 -3.50
CA THR A 21 2.89 25.51 -4.64
C THR A 21 3.00 24.79 -5.97
N GLY A 22 3.51 23.55 -6.00
CA GLY A 22 3.63 22.82 -7.25
C GLY A 22 4.45 21.54 -7.17
N ALA A 23 4.78 21.03 -8.36
CA ALA A 23 5.61 19.84 -8.53
C ALA A 23 6.52 20.01 -9.74
N ARG A 24 7.77 19.54 -9.62
CA ARG A 24 8.60 19.24 -10.79
C ARG A 24 8.29 17.82 -11.24
N VAL A 25 8.03 17.65 -12.53
CA VAL A 25 7.58 16.37 -13.09
C VAL A 25 8.43 15.96 -14.29
N ARG A 26 8.41 14.67 -14.61
CA ARG A 26 8.99 14.10 -15.82
C ARG A 26 7.97 13.22 -16.54
N ASP A 27 7.85 13.39 -17.85
CA ASP A 27 7.14 12.43 -18.70
C ASP A 27 8.06 11.20 -18.91
N GLU A 28 7.61 10.03 -18.46
CA GLU A 28 8.37 8.79 -18.54
C GLU A 28 8.39 8.17 -19.96
N LEU A 29 7.61 8.71 -20.90
CA LEU A 29 7.62 8.29 -22.31
C LEU A 29 8.62 9.08 -23.13
N THR A 30 8.78 10.38 -22.85
CA THR A 30 9.66 11.28 -23.63
C THR A 30 10.94 11.66 -22.90
N GLY A 31 10.95 11.56 -21.57
CA GLY A 31 12.03 12.04 -20.70
C GLY A 31 11.99 13.54 -20.42
N GLU A 32 11.03 14.28 -20.99
CA GLU A 32 10.92 15.73 -20.81
C GLU A 32 10.53 16.08 -19.36
N GLU A 33 11.20 17.09 -18.79
CA GLU A 33 10.87 17.62 -17.47
C GLU A 33 10.08 18.92 -17.58
N GLY A 34 9.20 19.16 -16.60
CA GLY A 34 8.39 20.36 -16.53
C GLY A 34 7.93 20.69 -15.12
N GLU A 35 7.19 21.79 -14.99
CA GLU A 35 6.63 22.26 -13.73
C GLU A 35 5.11 22.34 -13.78
N ILE A 36 4.45 21.89 -12.72
CA ILE A 36 3.03 22.08 -12.48
C ILE A 36 2.87 23.03 -11.29
N ARG A 37 2.12 24.12 -11.47
CA ARG A 37 1.77 25.04 -10.39
C ARG A 37 0.40 24.71 -9.82
N ALA A 38 0.27 24.76 -8.50
CA ALA A 38 -0.95 24.46 -7.78
C ALA A 38 -1.12 25.35 -6.54
N ARG A 39 -2.37 25.56 -6.12
CA ARG A 39 -2.67 26.28 -4.88
C ARG A 39 -2.44 25.43 -3.62
N ALA A 40 -2.53 24.11 -3.78
CA ALA A 40 -2.26 23.12 -2.76
C ALA A 40 -1.68 21.86 -3.43
N VAL A 41 -0.82 21.15 -2.72
CA VAL A 41 -0.22 19.89 -3.16
C VAL A 41 -0.45 18.83 -2.09
N ILE A 42 -0.99 17.69 -2.52
CA ILE A 42 -1.19 16.51 -1.69
C ILE A 42 -0.25 15.40 -2.18
N ASN A 43 0.69 15.00 -1.34
CA ASN A 43 1.50 13.80 -1.54
C ASN A 43 0.70 12.57 -1.07
N ALA A 44 0.31 11.72 -2.03
CA ALA A 44 -0.38 10.45 -1.79
C ALA A 44 0.38 9.28 -2.45
N SER A 45 1.72 9.34 -2.48
CA SER A 45 2.57 8.38 -3.21
C SER A 45 2.85 7.08 -2.46
N GLY A 46 2.09 6.75 -1.41
CA GLY A 46 2.18 5.45 -0.74
C GLY A 46 3.58 5.15 -0.20
N VAL A 47 4.20 4.06 -0.68
CA VAL A 47 5.53 3.63 -0.20
C VAL A 47 6.66 4.56 -0.63
N TRP A 48 6.41 5.45 -1.60
CA TRP A 48 7.36 6.44 -2.09
C TRP A 48 7.18 7.81 -1.43
N ALA A 49 6.43 7.90 -0.32
CA ALA A 49 6.11 9.17 0.32
C ALA A 49 7.33 9.90 0.89
N ASP A 50 8.32 9.16 1.38
CA ASP A 50 9.56 9.69 1.95
C ASP A 50 10.54 10.27 0.91
N GLY A 51 10.49 9.80 -0.33
CA GLY A 51 11.36 10.27 -1.40
C GLY A 51 11.00 11.63 -2.02
N LEU A 52 9.81 12.18 -1.68
CA LEU A 52 9.30 13.42 -2.30
C LEU A 52 9.21 14.60 -1.34
N VAL A 53 9.18 14.35 -0.03
CA VAL A 53 8.97 15.37 1.00
C VAL A 53 9.80 15.00 2.23
N ASP A 54 10.60 15.96 2.71
CA ASP A 54 11.41 15.77 3.91
C ASP A 54 10.56 15.54 5.18
N GLY A 55 11.13 14.84 6.16
CA GLY A 55 10.51 14.62 7.47
C GLY A 55 9.51 13.46 7.52
N ILE A 56 9.36 12.72 6.43
CA ILE A 56 8.56 11.49 6.36
C ILE A 56 9.51 10.31 6.24
N ARG A 57 9.28 9.27 7.06
CA ARG A 57 10.01 8.01 6.96
C ARG A 57 9.04 6.85 6.85
N ILE A 58 9.18 6.07 5.78
CA ILE A 58 8.36 4.90 5.52
C ILE A 58 9.18 3.65 5.77
N ARG A 59 8.55 2.65 6.40
CA ARG A 59 9.06 1.28 6.55
C ARG A 59 8.16 0.36 5.73
N PRO A 60 8.52 0.04 4.49
CA PRO A 60 7.72 -0.85 3.67
C PRO A 60 7.66 -2.25 4.28
N SER A 61 6.49 -2.86 4.26
CA SER A 61 6.32 -4.29 4.53
C SER A 61 5.76 -4.99 3.31
N ARG A 62 6.43 -6.05 2.84
CA ARG A 62 6.01 -6.86 1.71
C ARG A 62 4.93 -7.83 2.14
N GLY A 63 3.86 -7.85 1.35
CA GLY A 63 2.82 -8.85 1.43
C GLY A 63 2.68 -9.64 0.14
N THR A 64 2.94 -10.94 0.19
CA THR A 64 2.86 -11.87 -0.95
C THR A 64 1.55 -12.65 -0.93
N HIS A 65 0.95 -12.85 -2.11
CA HIS A 65 -0.17 -13.77 -2.34
C HIS A 65 0.14 -14.74 -3.47
N LEU A 66 -0.41 -15.94 -3.36
CA LEU A 66 -0.40 -16.97 -4.39
C LEU A 66 -1.73 -16.96 -5.14
N VAL A 67 -1.66 -17.33 -6.41
CA VAL A 67 -2.79 -17.69 -7.24
C VAL A 67 -2.68 -19.18 -7.53
N LEU A 68 -3.58 -19.96 -6.96
CA LEU A 68 -3.66 -21.39 -7.22
C LEU A 68 -4.56 -21.68 -8.41
N ARG A 69 -4.23 -22.74 -9.15
CA ARG A 69 -5.06 -23.23 -10.25
C ARG A 69 -6.45 -23.68 -9.76
N PRO A 70 -7.47 -23.66 -10.64
CA PRO A 70 -8.76 -24.24 -10.30
C PRO A 70 -8.68 -25.69 -9.85
N ASP A 71 -9.64 -26.09 -9.02
CA ASP A 71 -9.86 -27.45 -8.52
C ASP A 71 -8.76 -28.04 -7.62
N CYS A 72 -7.65 -27.33 -7.38
CA CYS A 72 -6.54 -27.85 -6.56
C CYS A 72 -6.90 -28.13 -5.09
N LEU A 73 -7.87 -27.39 -4.54
CA LEU A 73 -8.38 -27.57 -3.17
C LEU A 73 -9.72 -28.33 -3.13
N GLY A 74 -10.25 -28.73 -4.30
CA GLY A 74 -11.63 -29.19 -4.42
C GLY A 74 -12.66 -28.07 -4.12
N PRO A 75 -13.92 -28.43 -3.82
CA PRO A 75 -14.97 -27.46 -3.56
C PRO A 75 -14.71 -26.65 -2.28
N LEU A 76 -14.49 -25.35 -2.44
CA LEU A 76 -14.29 -24.42 -1.32
C LEU A 76 -15.43 -23.39 -1.28
N PRO A 77 -16.53 -23.65 -0.53
CA PRO A 77 -17.73 -22.80 -0.56
C PRO A 77 -17.57 -21.48 0.20
N ALA A 78 -16.49 -21.31 0.97
CA ALA A 78 -16.22 -20.12 1.77
C ALA A 78 -14.72 -19.88 1.91
N GLY A 79 -14.34 -18.62 2.18
CA GLY A 79 -12.96 -18.30 2.50
C GLY A 79 -12.52 -18.86 3.86
N LEU A 80 -11.22 -19.15 4.00
CA LEU A 80 -10.62 -19.66 5.24
C LEU A 80 -9.71 -18.60 5.85
N HIS A 81 -9.69 -18.54 7.19
CA HIS A 81 -8.67 -17.82 7.96
C HIS A 81 -7.84 -18.84 8.75
N ILE A 82 -6.60 -19.04 8.34
CA ILE A 82 -5.69 -20.02 8.91
C ILE A 82 -4.72 -19.28 9.84
N PRO A 83 -4.73 -19.54 11.16
CA PRO A 83 -3.78 -18.95 12.08
C PRO A 83 -2.35 -19.33 11.69
N ILE A 84 -1.44 -18.36 11.67
CA ILE A 84 -0.02 -18.65 11.46
C ILE A 84 0.53 -19.27 12.75
N PRO A 85 1.17 -20.46 12.70
CA PRO A 85 1.73 -21.10 13.90
C PRO A 85 2.67 -20.17 14.67
N GLY A 86 2.46 -20.04 15.98
CA GLY A 86 3.27 -19.18 16.87
C GLY A 86 2.87 -17.70 16.87
N GLU A 87 1.91 -17.28 16.05
CA GLU A 87 1.43 -15.90 15.98
C GLU A 87 0.04 -15.76 16.59
N SER A 88 -0.20 -14.67 17.32
CA SER A 88 -1.48 -14.47 18.03
C SER A 88 -2.59 -13.88 17.14
N ASN A 89 -2.23 -12.98 16.22
CA ASN A 89 -3.18 -12.16 15.45
C ASN A 89 -2.83 -12.09 13.95
N ARG A 90 -2.12 -13.09 13.41
CA ARG A 90 -1.79 -13.17 11.98
C ARG A 90 -2.41 -14.42 11.36
N PHE A 91 -2.96 -14.22 10.17
CA PHE A 91 -3.70 -15.25 9.45
C PHE A 91 -3.28 -15.28 7.98
N VAL A 92 -3.24 -16.49 7.42
CA VAL A 92 -3.32 -16.71 5.98
C VAL A 92 -4.79 -16.86 5.60
N LEU A 93 -5.23 -16.00 4.71
CA LEU A 93 -6.52 -15.99 4.04
C LEU A 93 -6.46 -16.90 2.81
N VAL A 94 -7.47 -17.75 2.66
CA VAL A 94 -7.72 -18.55 1.47
C VAL A 94 -9.02 -18.07 0.88
N LEU A 95 -8.99 -17.50 -0.32
CA LEU A 95 -10.10 -16.76 -0.93
C LEU A 95 -10.46 -17.38 -2.27
N PRO A 96 -11.52 -18.22 -2.36
CA PRO A 96 -12.00 -18.75 -3.63
C PRO A 96 -12.51 -17.60 -4.52
N GLN A 97 -12.23 -17.69 -5.82
CA GLN A 97 -12.64 -16.72 -6.83
C GLN A 97 -13.71 -17.35 -7.76
N ASP A 98 -14.52 -16.51 -8.40
CA ASP A 98 -15.62 -16.95 -9.27
C ASP A 98 -15.17 -17.76 -10.49
N ASP A 99 -13.90 -17.61 -10.91
CA ASP A 99 -13.29 -18.36 -12.02
C ASP A 99 -12.68 -19.69 -11.60
N GLY A 100 -12.91 -20.12 -10.35
CA GLY A 100 -12.40 -21.35 -9.76
C GLY A 100 -10.99 -21.24 -9.19
N ARG A 101 -10.25 -20.14 -9.44
CA ARG A 101 -8.94 -19.93 -8.81
C ARG A 101 -9.09 -19.68 -7.33
N VAL A 102 -7.99 -19.86 -6.60
CA VAL A 102 -7.94 -19.55 -5.16
C VAL A 102 -6.77 -18.64 -4.88
N TYR A 103 -7.02 -17.54 -4.17
CA TYR A 103 -5.95 -16.68 -3.67
C TYR A 103 -5.56 -17.09 -2.25
N VAL A 104 -4.27 -17.27 -2.02
CA VAL A 104 -3.73 -17.64 -0.70
C VAL A 104 -2.75 -16.57 -0.27
N GLY A 105 -3.00 -15.93 0.86
CA GLY A 105 -2.09 -14.93 1.37
C GLY A 105 -2.49 -14.41 2.74
N LEU A 106 -1.64 -13.71 3.47
CA LEU A 106 -0.44 -13.11 2.91
C LEU A 106 0.70 -13.08 3.91
N THR A 107 1.90 -12.87 3.40
CA THR A 107 3.10 -12.61 4.22
C THR A 107 3.11 -11.19 4.79
N ASP A 108 4.01 -10.90 5.71
CA ASP A 108 4.20 -9.54 6.27
C ASP A 108 5.68 -9.34 6.58
N GLU A 109 6.49 -9.26 5.52
CA GLU A 109 7.95 -9.28 5.63
C GLU A 109 8.53 -7.86 5.50
N PRO A 110 9.35 -7.40 6.47
CA PRO A 110 9.98 -6.08 6.38
C PRO A 110 10.91 -6.02 5.18
N VAL A 111 10.81 -4.94 4.39
CA VAL A 111 11.72 -4.70 3.26
C VAL A 111 12.87 -3.81 3.71
N GLN A 112 14.10 -4.24 3.42
CA GLN A 112 15.31 -3.46 3.67
C GLN A 112 15.81 -2.84 2.37
N GLY A 113 16.45 -1.67 2.49
CA GLY A 113 17.01 -0.95 1.35
C GLY A 113 15.99 -0.13 0.58
N ALA A 114 16.32 0.18 -0.68
CA ALA A 114 15.48 1.02 -1.54
C ALA A 114 14.17 0.29 -1.90
N VAL A 115 13.08 1.06 -1.96
CA VAL A 115 11.79 0.57 -2.44
C VAL A 115 11.90 0.23 -3.93
N PRO A 116 11.69 -1.03 -4.34
CA PRO A 116 11.71 -1.39 -5.76
C PRO A 116 10.46 -0.89 -6.48
N ASP A 117 10.58 -0.63 -7.78
CA ASP A 117 9.43 -0.29 -8.63
C ASP A 117 8.45 -1.46 -8.77
N VAL A 118 8.96 -2.70 -8.75
CA VAL A 118 8.17 -3.94 -8.79
C VAL A 118 8.51 -4.79 -7.59
N ALA A 119 7.51 -5.07 -6.75
CA ALA A 119 7.67 -5.98 -5.63
C ALA A 119 7.61 -7.43 -6.12
N GLU A 120 8.64 -8.21 -5.77
CA GLU A 120 8.73 -9.62 -6.13
C GLU A 120 8.26 -10.52 -4.98
N ALA A 121 7.62 -11.63 -5.33
CA ALA A 121 7.24 -12.69 -4.41
C ALA A 121 8.35 -13.76 -4.40
N PRO A 122 9.22 -13.80 -3.36
CA PRO A 122 10.29 -14.79 -3.32
C PRO A 122 9.76 -16.19 -3.01
N GLU A 123 10.49 -17.22 -3.43
CA GLU A 123 10.12 -18.62 -3.17
C GLU A 123 10.01 -18.95 -1.67
N THR A 124 10.69 -18.19 -0.80
CA THR A 124 10.53 -18.31 0.67
C THR A 124 9.12 -17.94 1.12
N ASP A 125 8.53 -16.88 0.57
CA ASP A 125 7.16 -16.46 0.87
C ASP A 125 6.17 -17.48 0.31
N ILE A 126 6.45 -18.05 -0.88
CA ILE A 126 5.62 -19.07 -1.50
C ILE A 126 5.59 -20.35 -0.68
N GLY A 127 6.77 -20.86 -0.28
CA GLY A 127 6.89 -22.04 0.57
C GLY A 127 6.15 -21.84 1.89
N PHE A 128 6.36 -20.70 2.56
CA PHE A 128 5.65 -20.37 3.80
C PHE A 128 4.13 -20.45 3.66
N LEU A 129 3.56 -19.84 2.60
CA LEU A 129 2.11 -19.84 2.39
C LEU A 129 1.56 -21.24 2.07
N LEU A 130 2.31 -22.05 1.33
CA LEU A 130 1.97 -23.45 1.05
C LEU A 130 2.03 -24.31 2.31
N ASP A 131 3.05 -24.12 3.17
CA ASP A 131 3.19 -24.85 4.43
C ASP A 131 2.04 -24.53 5.39
N VAL A 132 1.67 -23.24 5.51
CA VAL A 132 0.53 -22.83 6.36
C VAL A 132 -0.78 -23.39 5.81
N LEU A 133 -1.00 -23.33 4.49
CA LEU A 133 -2.19 -23.93 3.86
C LEU A 133 -2.25 -25.44 4.10
N GLY A 134 -1.16 -26.16 3.82
CA GLY A 134 -1.03 -27.60 3.97
C GLY A 134 -1.22 -28.10 5.41
N SER A 135 -1.09 -27.22 6.41
CA SER A 135 -1.32 -27.58 7.82
C SER A 135 -2.79 -27.84 8.17
N VAL A 136 -3.74 -27.40 7.33
CA VAL A 136 -5.19 -27.51 7.60
C VAL A 136 -5.99 -28.18 6.49
N VAL A 137 -5.42 -28.42 5.32
CA VAL A 137 -6.10 -29.08 4.20
C VAL A 137 -5.62 -30.51 4.04
N ASP A 138 -6.54 -31.44 3.80
CA ASP A 138 -6.21 -32.85 3.56
C ASP A 138 -5.67 -33.11 2.14
N VAL A 139 -5.89 -32.15 1.23
CA VAL A 139 -5.42 -32.24 -0.17
C VAL A 139 -3.98 -31.75 -0.25
N PRO A 140 -3.04 -32.53 -0.82
CA PRO A 140 -1.65 -32.12 -0.92
C PRO A 140 -1.49 -31.01 -1.97
N VAL A 141 -1.39 -29.76 -1.51
CA VAL A 141 -1.09 -28.60 -2.37
C VAL A 141 0.41 -28.49 -2.57
N ARG A 142 0.84 -28.31 -3.82
CA ARG A 142 2.26 -28.24 -4.19
C ARG A 142 2.57 -26.95 -4.92
N ARG A 143 3.88 -26.67 -5.07
CA ARG A 143 4.39 -25.53 -5.83
C ARG A 143 3.87 -25.50 -7.28
N ASP A 144 3.61 -26.65 -7.89
CA ASP A 144 3.08 -26.79 -9.26
C ASP A 144 1.59 -26.38 -9.38
N ASP A 145 0.88 -26.28 -8.26
CA ASP A 145 -0.50 -25.76 -8.23
C ASP A 145 -0.53 -24.23 -8.27
N VAL A 146 0.59 -23.57 -7.99
CA VAL A 146 0.75 -22.12 -8.02
C VAL A 146 0.95 -21.65 -9.46
N VAL A 147 -0.10 -21.07 -10.06
CA VAL A 147 -0.08 -20.53 -11.43
C VAL A 147 0.37 -19.07 -11.49
N GLY A 148 0.50 -18.41 -10.33
CA GLY A 148 1.05 -17.08 -10.22
C GLY A 148 1.27 -16.68 -8.77
N ALA A 149 2.11 -15.67 -8.57
CA ALA A 149 2.28 -15.01 -7.28
C ALA A 149 2.45 -13.51 -7.51
N PHE A 150 1.95 -12.71 -6.58
CA PHE A 150 2.13 -11.26 -6.62
C PHE A 150 2.45 -10.73 -5.23
N ALA A 151 3.25 -9.67 -5.19
CA ALA A 151 3.60 -8.99 -3.96
C ALA A 151 3.25 -7.51 -4.05
N GLY A 152 2.94 -6.92 -2.90
CA GLY A 152 2.75 -5.48 -2.75
C GLY A 152 3.43 -4.98 -1.49
N LEU A 153 3.73 -3.68 -1.45
CA LEU A 153 4.40 -3.05 -0.31
C LEU A 153 3.41 -2.17 0.45
N ARG A 154 3.38 -2.34 1.78
CA ARG A 154 2.56 -1.55 2.70
C ARG A 154 3.34 -0.32 3.17
N PRO A 155 2.80 0.90 3.03
CA PRO A 155 3.48 2.12 3.46
C PRO A 155 3.30 2.37 4.96
N LEU A 156 4.04 1.66 5.80
CA LEU A 156 3.96 1.83 7.25
C LEU A 156 4.77 3.06 7.67
N LEU A 157 4.16 3.96 8.43
CA LEU A 157 4.84 5.14 8.95
C LEU A 157 5.81 4.76 10.07
N ASP A 158 7.05 5.24 9.99
CA ASP A 158 8.01 5.11 11.08
C ASP A 158 7.82 6.20 12.12
N THR A 159 7.11 5.88 13.20
CA THR A 159 6.88 6.81 14.31
C THR A 159 8.01 6.83 15.34
N THR A 160 9.09 6.07 15.15
CA THR A 160 10.21 6.02 16.11
C THR A 160 11.19 7.19 15.96
N ALA A 161 11.03 7.98 14.89
CA ALA A 161 11.96 9.03 14.49
C ALA A 161 11.70 10.43 15.08
N GLY A 162 10.57 10.65 15.75
CA GLY A 162 10.18 11.99 16.18
C GLY A 162 9.21 11.98 17.35
N THR A 163 9.61 12.66 18.43
CA THR A 163 8.90 12.92 19.69
C THR A 163 9.04 11.83 20.76
N GLY A 164 9.62 12.22 21.90
CA GLY A 164 9.74 11.43 23.13
C GLY A 164 8.41 11.19 23.85
N ALA A 165 7.35 10.87 23.11
CA ALA A 165 6.07 10.46 23.66
C ALA A 165 5.98 8.94 23.65
N SER A 166 6.09 8.35 24.85
CA SER A 166 5.76 6.95 25.13
C SER A 166 4.31 6.67 24.73
N ALA A 167 4.10 6.06 23.56
CA ALA A 167 2.79 5.56 23.16
C ALA A 167 2.93 4.38 22.17
N ARG A 168 2.82 3.16 22.71
CA ARG A 168 2.39 1.90 22.06
C ARG A 168 2.54 1.88 20.52
N THR A 169 3.75 1.55 20.09
CA THR A 169 4.26 1.55 18.71
C THR A 169 3.60 0.58 17.73
N ALA A 170 2.79 -0.37 18.18
CA ALA A 170 2.19 -1.39 17.31
C ALA A 170 0.82 -0.98 16.70
N ASP A 171 0.04 -0.13 17.38
CA ASP A 171 -1.31 0.28 16.94
C ASP A 171 -1.32 1.52 16.04
N ILE A 172 -0.27 2.34 16.10
CA ILE A 172 -0.18 3.58 15.33
C ILE A 172 0.19 3.29 13.86
N SER A 173 0.81 2.14 13.54
CA SER A 173 1.25 1.84 12.17
C SER A 173 0.12 1.47 11.19
N ARG A 174 -1.10 1.18 11.67
CA ARG A 174 -2.24 0.72 10.85
C ARG A 174 -3.34 1.76 10.59
N ARG A 175 -3.26 2.94 11.21
CA ARG A 175 -4.12 4.09 10.88
C ARG A 175 -3.42 4.97 9.84
N HIS A 176 -4.19 5.68 9.01
CA HIS A 176 -3.56 6.68 8.15
C HIS A 176 -3.11 7.88 8.99
N ALA A 177 -2.08 8.56 8.49
CA ALA A 177 -1.63 9.83 9.01
C ALA A 177 -1.77 10.89 7.93
N VAL A 178 -2.15 12.11 8.34
CA VAL A 178 -2.11 13.30 7.49
C VAL A 178 -1.10 14.26 8.12
N LEU A 179 -0.01 14.51 7.41
CA LEU A 179 1.11 15.35 7.84
C LEU A 179 1.19 16.58 6.93
N THR A 180 1.81 17.65 7.40
CA THR A 180 2.07 18.84 6.59
C THR A 180 3.54 19.23 6.74
N SER A 181 4.25 19.31 5.62
CA SER A 181 5.65 19.73 5.62
C SER A 181 5.80 21.23 5.91
N SER A 182 7.02 21.65 6.25
CA SER A 182 7.36 23.07 6.39
C SER A 182 7.05 23.89 5.12
N GLU A 183 7.17 23.28 3.95
CA GLU A 183 6.83 23.91 2.66
C GLU A 183 5.33 23.87 2.34
N GLY A 184 4.50 23.31 3.20
CA GLY A 184 3.05 23.28 3.06
C GLY A 184 2.53 22.17 2.12
N VAL A 185 3.30 21.11 1.89
CA VAL A 185 2.82 19.89 1.22
C VAL A 185 2.06 19.05 2.23
N VAL A 186 0.80 18.72 1.92
CA VAL A 186 0.01 17.79 2.74
C VAL A 186 0.35 16.37 2.32
N THR A 187 0.75 15.49 3.23
CA THR A 187 1.04 14.09 2.91
C THR A 187 0.08 13.17 3.62
N VAL A 188 -0.53 12.24 2.88
CA VAL A 188 -1.35 11.16 3.41
C VAL A 188 -0.64 9.83 3.22
N VAL A 189 -0.45 9.09 4.31
CA VAL A 189 0.28 7.81 4.29
C VAL A 189 -0.31 6.80 5.27
N GLY A 190 -0.02 5.52 5.04
CA GLY A 190 -0.63 4.41 5.77
C GLY A 190 -2.08 4.18 5.37
N GLY A 191 -2.88 3.70 6.32
CA GLY A 191 -4.28 3.38 6.10
C GLY A 191 -4.52 2.10 5.31
N LYS A 192 -5.77 1.86 4.95
CA LYS A 192 -6.23 0.67 4.22
C LYS A 192 -7.08 1.08 3.03
N LEU A 193 -7.16 0.20 2.03
CA LEU A 193 -8.10 0.39 0.92
C LEU A 193 -9.53 0.60 1.42
N THR A 194 -9.96 -0.11 2.46
CA THR A 194 -11.31 0.03 3.04
C THR A 194 -11.57 1.39 3.69
N THR A 195 -10.52 2.14 4.06
CA THR A 195 -10.63 3.46 4.69
C THR A 195 -10.33 4.61 3.73
N TYR A 196 -10.09 4.33 2.44
CA TYR A 196 -9.59 5.32 1.47
C TYR A 196 -10.48 6.58 1.40
N ARG A 197 -11.80 6.42 1.48
CA ARG A 197 -12.75 7.54 1.43
C ARG A 197 -12.52 8.52 2.58
N ARG A 198 -12.32 8.00 3.80
CA ARG A 198 -12.05 8.83 4.98
C ARG A 198 -10.65 9.47 4.90
N MET A 199 -9.66 8.71 4.41
CA MET A 199 -8.32 9.23 4.18
C MET A 199 -8.32 10.42 3.21
N ALA A 200 -9.09 10.33 2.13
CA ALA A 200 -9.23 11.39 1.16
C ALA A 200 -9.90 12.64 1.74
N GLU A 201 -10.97 12.45 2.53
CA GLU A 201 -11.66 13.53 3.25
C GLU A 201 -10.67 14.28 4.17
N ASP A 202 -9.98 13.55 5.06
CA ASP A 202 -9.03 14.16 6.01
C ASP A 202 -7.88 14.91 5.30
N ALA A 203 -7.39 14.38 4.18
CA ALA A 203 -6.33 14.99 3.39
C ALA A 203 -6.79 16.28 2.68
N VAL A 204 -7.97 16.26 2.07
CA VAL A 204 -8.54 17.43 1.39
C VAL A 204 -8.90 18.51 2.39
N ASP A 205 -9.55 18.16 3.50
CA ASP A 205 -9.90 19.12 4.58
C ASP A 205 -8.64 19.79 5.14
N THR A 206 -7.57 19.01 5.33
CA THR A 206 -6.28 19.55 5.76
C THR A 206 -5.68 20.50 4.72
N ALA A 207 -5.70 20.14 3.44
CA ALA A 207 -5.22 21.01 2.37
C ALA A 207 -6.02 22.32 2.28
N VAL A 208 -7.35 22.25 2.37
CA VAL A 208 -8.24 23.41 2.39
C VAL A 208 -7.91 24.34 3.55
N ARG A 209 -7.78 23.79 4.76
CA ARG A 209 -7.47 24.54 5.97
C ARG A 209 -6.07 25.18 5.94
N VAL A 210 -5.03 24.40 5.63
CA VAL A 210 -3.64 24.86 5.65
C VAL A 210 -3.39 25.92 4.57
N ARG A 211 -4.08 25.81 3.44
CA ARG A 211 -3.86 26.69 2.27
C ARG A 211 -4.91 27.79 2.15
N GLY A 212 -5.85 27.89 3.10
CA GLY A 212 -6.91 28.89 3.10
C GLY A 212 -7.77 28.87 1.83
N LEU A 213 -8.08 27.67 1.31
CA LEU A 213 -8.87 27.54 0.09
C LEU A 213 -10.36 27.68 0.39
N ALA A 214 -11.12 28.23 -0.57
CA ALA A 214 -12.56 28.12 -0.55
C ALA A 214 -12.98 26.74 -1.07
N ALA A 215 -13.72 25.98 -0.26
CA ALA A 215 -14.35 24.73 -0.66
C ALA A 215 -15.88 24.87 -0.60
N GLY A 216 -16.56 24.46 -1.66
CA GLY A 216 -18.02 24.40 -1.72
C GLY A 216 -18.55 23.03 -1.27
N PRO A 217 -19.87 22.91 -1.00
CA PRO A 217 -20.53 21.63 -0.75
C PRO A 217 -20.53 20.71 -1.98
#